data_AF-A0A7W0TZS7-F1
#
_entry.id   AF-A0A7W0TZS7-F1
#
_cell.length_a   1.000
_cell.length_b   1.000
_cell.length_c   1.000
_cell.angle_alpha   90.00
_cell.angle_beta   90.00
_cell.angle_gamma   90.00
#
_symmetry.space_group_name_H-M   'P 1'
#
loop_
_entity.id
_entity.type
_entity.pdbx_description
1 polymer ?
#
loop_
_entity_poly.entity_id
_entity_poly.type
_entity_poly.pdbx_seq_one_letter_code
_entity_poly.pdbx_strand_id
1 'polypeptide(L)' 'MARTSTYLNFPRNCEEAFTFYTSVFGTEFVGEIARFGSVPVQPGQPKMSEEDERPVMNVPLPIPGGHLL' A
#
# COMPACT_ATOMS: atom_id res chain seq x y z
N MET A 1 -0.18 21.90 -5.23
CA MET A 1 -1.03 21.70 -6.42
C MET A 1 -2.05 20.62 -6.08
N ALA A 2 -3.30 20.74 -6.53
CA ALA A 2 -4.27 19.66 -6.33
C ALA A 2 -3.84 18.41 -7.11
N ARG A 3 -4.07 17.22 -6.55
CA ARG A 3 -3.77 15.93 -7.17
C ARG A 3 -4.97 15.01 -7.03
N THR A 4 -5.24 14.21 -8.05
CA THR A 4 -6.25 13.14 -8.01
C THR A 4 -5.58 11.82 -7.61
N SER A 5 -6.13 11.16 -6.60
CA SER A 5 -5.70 9.84 -6.16
C SER A 5 -6.84 8.83 -6.29
N THR A 6 -6.57 7.68 -6.90
CA THR A 6 -7.53 6.59 -7.05
C THR A 6 -7.19 5.48 -6.06
N TYR A 7 -8.00 5.32 -5.02
CA TYR A 7 -7.74 4.34 -3.97
C TYR A 7 -8.22 2.95 -4.37
N LEU A 8 -7.30 2.00 -4.42
CA LEU A 8 -7.58 0.61 -4.80
C LEU A 8 -7.44 -0.30 -3.57
N ASN A 9 -8.42 -1.17 -3.35
CA ASN A 9 -8.36 -2.21 -2.32
C ASN A 9 -8.17 -3.57 -2.98
N PHE A 10 -7.30 -4.37 -2.40
CA PHE A 10 -7.02 -5.73 -2.84
C PHE A 10 -7.26 -6.70 -1.69
N PRO A 11 -7.74 -7.92 -1.96
CA PRO A 11 -8.01 -8.88 -0.90
C PRO A 11 -6.75 -9.21 -0.11
N ARG A 12 -5.67 -9.67 -0.77
CA ARG A 12 -4.35 -9.96 -0.15
C ARG A 12 -3.16 -9.89 -1.12
N ASN A 13 -3.34 -9.32 -2.32
CA ASN A 13 -2.34 -9.30 -3.39
C ASN A 13 -1.96 -7.88 -3.84
N CYS A 14 -2.10 -6.88 -2.96
CA CYS A 14 -1.75 -5.49 -3.25
C CYS A 14 -0.29 -5.35 -3.70
N GLU A 15 0.65 -5.94 -2.96
CA GLU A 15 2.08 -5.84 -3.27
C GLU A 15 2.45 -6.48 -4.61
N GLU A 16 1.86 -7.63 -4.94
CA GLU A 16 2.04 -8.28 -6.24
C GLU A 16 1.52 -7.39 -7.38
N ALA A 17 0.30 -6.85 -7.23
CA ALA A 17 -0.31 -5.97 -8.22
C ALA A 17 0.51 -4.68 -8.40
N PHE A 18 0.93 -4.05 -7.30
CA PHE A 18 1.68 -2.80 -7.33
C PHE A 18 3.11 -3.01 -7.84
N THR A 19 3.74 -4.14 -7.57
CA THR A 19 5.03 -4.52 -8.17
C THR A 19 4.90 -4.76 -9.66
N PHE A 20 3.77 -5.33 -10.12
CA PHE A 20 3.49 -5.38 -11.55
C PHE A 20 3.29 -3.96 -12.12
N TYR A 21 2.55 -3.09 -11.45
CA TYR A 21 2.29 -1.72 -11.91
C TYR A 21 3.56 -0.87 -11.99
N THR A 22 4.52 -1.01 -11.08
CA THR A 22 5.82 -0.31 -11.19
C THR A 22 6.53 -0.70 -12.48
N SER A 23 6.49 -1.98 -12.87
CA SER A 23 7.07 -2.46 -14.13
C SER A 23 6.36 -1.93 -15.37
N VAL A 24 5.04 -1.74 -15.30
CA VAL A 24 4.22 -1.22 -16.42
C VAL A 24 4.39 0.28 -16.58
N PHE A 25 4.38 1.03 -15.48
CA PHE A 25 4.44 2.49 -15.51
C PHE A 25 5.88 3.04 -15.49
N GLY A 26 6.87 2.21 -15.20
CA GLY A 26 8.27 2.63 -15.07
C GLY A 26 8.48 3.61 -13.91
N THR A 27 7.77 3.40 -12.80
CA THR A 27 7.79 4.27 -11.62
C THR A 27 8.13 3.49 -10.36
N GLU A 28 8.50 4.21 -9.31
CA GLU A 28 8.81 3.63 -8.00
C GLU A 28 7.75 4.04 -6.97
N PHE A 29 7.63 3.26 -5.89
CA PHE A 29 6.74 3.60 -4.78
C PHE A 29 7.17 4.92 -4.11
N VAL A 30 6.18 5.66 -3.62
CA VAL A 30 6.45 6.81 -2.76
C VAL A 30 6.69 6.30 -1.34
N GLY A 31 7.97 6.14 -1.00
CA GLY A 31 8.40 5.65 0.32
C GLY A 31 8.24 4.14 0.46
N GLU A 32 8.17 3.69 1.71
CA GLU A 32 8.07 2.26 2.05
C GLU A 32 6.62 1.77 2.02
N ILE A 33 6.44 0.47 1.77
CA ILE A 33 5.15 -0.20 1.87
C ILE A 33 4.73 -0.24 3.35
N ALA A 34 3.67 0.47 3.70
CA ALA A 34 3.09 0.39 5.04
C ALA A 34 2.30 -0.92 5.17
N ARG A 35 2.59 -1.71 6.22
CA ARG A 35 1.91 -2.98 6.50
C ARG A 35 1.07 -2.87 7.77
N PHE A 36 0.08 -3.74 7.93
CA PHE A 36 -0.72 -3.74 9.16
C PHE A 36 0.14 -4.03 10.41
N GLY A 37 1.13 -4.91 10.29
CA GLY A 37 2.06 -5.22 11.39
C GLY A 37 3.00 -4.08 11.79
N SER A 38 3.15 -3.03 10.97
CA SER A 38 3.96 -1.86 11.34
C SER A 38 3.18 -0.83 12.16
N VAL A 39 1.89 -1.04 12.39
CA VAL A 39 1.05 -0.15 13.20
C VAL A 39 1.35 -0.36 14.69
N PRO A 40 1.63 0.70 15.47
CA PRO A 40 1.84 0.58 16.91
C PRO A 40 0.64 -0.04 17.61
N VAL A 41 0.90 -1.05 18.44
CA VAL A 41 -0.13 -1.70 19.26
C VAL A 41 -0.60 -0.74 20.35
N GLN A 42 -1.91 -0.55 20.46
CA GLN A 42 -2.51 0.28 21.51
C GLN A 42 -2.77 -0.56 22.79
N PRO A 43 -2.71 0.05 23.99
CA PRO A 43 -3.06 -0.64 25.23
C PRO A 43 -4.47 -1.26 25.16
N GLY A 44 -4.57 -2.55 25.50
CA GLY A 44 -5.84 -3.30 25.46
C GLY A 44 -6.25 -3.80 24.08
N GLN A 45 -5.45 -3.56 23.03
CA GLN A 45 -5.71 -4.10 21.70
C GLN A 45 -5.37 -5.60 21.64
N PRO A 46 -6.25 -6.46 21.10
CA PRO A 46 -5.94 -7.86 20.88
C PRO A 46 -4.72 -8.02 19.95
N LYS A 47 -3.92 -9.06 20.20
CA LYS A 47 -2.80 -9.40 19.31
C LYS A 47 -3.34 -9.74 17.92
N MET A 48 -2.75 -9.13 16.89
CA MET A 48 -3.06 -9.43 15.49
C MET A 48 -2.53 -10.84 15.16
N SER A 49 -3.22 -11.54 14.25
CA SER A 49 -2.69 -12.81 13.74
C SER A 49 -1.49 -12.55 12.83
N GLU A 50 -0.54 -13.48 12.75
CA GLU A 50 0.59 -13.36 11.81
C GLU A 50 0.09 -13.22 10.35
N GLU A 51 -1.07 -13.80 10.05
CA GLU A 51 -1.68 -13.68 8.74
C GLU A 51 -2.17 -12.27 8.43
N ASP A 52 -2.64 -11.55 9.45
CA ASP A 52 -3.20 -10.20 9.34
C ASP A 52 -2.14 -9.10 9.48
N GLU A 53 -0.94 -9.42 9.99
CA GLU A 53 0.19 -8.47 10.08
C GLU A 53 0.87 -8.22 8.72
N ARG A 54 0.81 -9.19 7.80
CA ARG A 54 1.52 -9.17 6.50
C ARG A 54 0.93 -8.28 5.41
N PRO A 55 -0.41 -8.17 5.24
CA PRO A 55 -1.00 -7.43 4.13
C PRO A 55 -0.56 -5.97 4.10
N VAL A 56 -0.55 -5.41 2.89
CA VAL A 56 -0.29 -3.99 2.68
C VAL A 56 -1.47 -3.19 3.23
N MET A 57 -1.15 -2.23 4.10
CA MET A 57 -2.10 -1.26 4.62
C MET A 57 -2.21 -0.06 3.69
N ASN A 58 -1.08 0.47 3.21
CA ASN A 58 -1.05 1.59 2.27
C ASN A 58 0.28 1.63 1.51
N VAL A 59 0.23 1.85 0.20
CA VAL A 59 1.40 2.12 -0.64
C VAL A 59 1.00 3.09 -1.75
N PRO A 60 1.65 4.26 -1.88
CA PRO A 60 1.35 5.18 -2.97
C PRO A 60 2.24 4.89 -4.19
N LEU A 61 1.65 4.84 -5.39
CA LEU A 61 2.36 4.67 -6.66
C LEU A 61 2.04 5.82 -7.62
N PRO A 62 3.02 6.64 -8.03
CA PRO A 62 2.83 7.63 -9.07
C PRO A 62 2.59 6.93 -10.41
N ILE A 63 1.62 7.42 -11.19
CA ILE A 63 1.40 6.94 -12.56
C ILE A 63 1.42 8.12 -13.54
N PRO A 64 1.54 7.87 -14.85
CA PRO A 64 1.50 8.93 -15.86
C PRO A 64 0.27 9.85 -15.72
N GLY A 65 0.42 11.11 -16.13
CA GLY A 65 -0.65 12.11 -16.03
C GLY A 65 -0.79 12.77 -14.66
N GLY A 66 0.12 12.53 -13.72
CA GLY A 66 0.12 13.18 -12.41
C GLY A 66 -0.84 12.54 -11.39
N HIS A 67 -1.43 11.40 -11.71
CA HIS A 67 -2.31 10.65 -10.80
C HIS A 67 -1.49 9.84 -9.78
N LEU A 68 -2.11 9.55 -8.64
CA LEU A 68 -1.58 8.61 -7.65
C LEU A 68 -2.53 7.41 -7.55
N LEU A 69 -1.98 6.21 -7.50
CA LEU A 69 -2.67 5.04 -6.99
C LEU A 69 -2.34 4.87 -5.51
#